data_AF-A0A5Y7F7Q5-F1
#
_entry.id   AF-A0A5Y7F7Q5-F1
#
_cell.length_a   1.000
_cell.length_b   1.000
_cell.length_c   1.000
_cell.angle_alpha   90.00
_cell.angle_beta   90.00
_cell.angle_gamma   90.00
#
_symmetry.space_group_name_H-M   'P 1'
#
loop_
_entity.id
_entity.type
_entity.pdbx_description
1 polymer ?
#
loop_
_entity_poly.entity_id
_entity_poly.type
_entity_poly.pdbx_seq_one_letter_code
_entity_poly.pdbx_strand_id
1 'polypeptide(L)'
;PSVDHSPVLNAYKAHGDNNFFSYKLNNEERLGACTKVFAYTACITESADIINKPIFKAAYIQVIALIVMISISIILLYFIVSKYLSPLAAIQTGLTSFFDFINYKTKNVSTIEVKSNDEFGQISNAINENILATKRGLEQDNQAVKESVQTVSVVEGGNLTARITANPRNPQLIELKNVLNKLLDVLQARVGSDMNAIHKIFEEYKSLDFRNKLENASGSVELTTNALGDEI
;
A
#
# COMPACT_ATOMS: atom_id res chain seq x y z
N PRO A 1 -73.69 26.41 37.70
CA PRO A 1 -73.22 26.94 36.41
C PRO A 1 -73.79 26.13 35.24
N SER A 2 -74.64 26.74 34.42
CA SER A 2 -75.15 26.12 33.19
C SER A 2 -74.00 25.93 32.21
N VAL A 3 -73.82 24.72 31.68
CA VAL A 3 -72.83 24.45 30.62
C VAL A 3 -73.32 25.12 29.33
N ASP A 4 -72.47 25.93 28.68
CA ASP A 4 -72.80 26.51 27.38
C ASP A 4 -72.67 25.46 26.28
N HIS A 5 -73.80 25.03 25.74
CA HIS A 5 -73.88 24.04 24.66
C HIS A 5 -73.90 24.70 23.26
N SER A 6 -73.90 26.03 23.16
CA SER A 6 -73.96 26.73 21.86
C SER A 6 -72.79 26.39 20.94
N PRO A 7 -71.53 26.29 21.43
CA PRO A 7 -70.39 25.98 20.57
C PRO A 7 -70.47 24.59 19.92
N VAL A 8 -70.88 23.56 20.68
CA VAL A 8 -71.02 22.18 20.15
C VAL A 8 -72.20 22.07 19.18
N LEU A 9 -73.32 22.74 19.47
CA LEU A 9 -74.49 22.71 18.59
C LEU A 9 -74.26 23.48 17.27
N ASN A 10 -73.49 24.56 17.30
CA ASN A 10 -73.11 25.29 16.09
C ASN A 10 -72.17 24.48 15.19
N ALA A 11 -71.20 23.78 15.79
CA ALA A 11 -70.32 22.88 15.05
C ALA A 11 -71.10 21.69 14.45
N TYR A 12 -72.04 21.12 15.20
CA TYR A 12 -72.94 20.07 14.69
C TYR A 12 -73.76 20.54 13.48
N LYS A 13 -74.34 21.74 13.50
CA LYS A 13 -75.09 22.28 12.35
C LYS A 13 -74.22 22.41 11.08
N ALA A 14 -72.93 22.68 11.24
CA ALA A 14 -72.00 22.82 10.11
C ALA A 14 -71.53 21.47 9.55
N HIS A 15 -71.44 20.43 10.39
CA HIS A 15 -70.84 19.15 10.01
C HIS A 15 -71.85 18.00 9.83
N GLY A 16 -73.07 18.10 10.37
CA GLY A 16 -74.12 17.10 10.20
C GLY A 16 -73.98 15.86 11.10
N ASP A 17 -74.90 14.91 10.91
CA ASP A 17 -75.01 13.70 11.74
C ASP A 17 -73.81 12.75 11.57
N ASN A 18 -73.31 12.22 12.70
CA ASN A 18 -72.22 11.24 12.79
C ASN A 18 -70.85 11.69 12.25
N ASN A 19 -70.69 12.97 11.93
CA ASN A 19 -69.41 13.52 11.51
C ASN A 19 -68.63 14.07 12.71
N PHE A 20 -67.33 13.77 12.74
CA PHE A 20 -66.42 14.35 13.73
C PHE A 20 -66.15 15.82 13.42
N PHE A 21 -66.11 16.64 14.45
CA PHE A 21 -65.78 18.06 14.35
C PHE A 21 -64.95 18.52 15.54
N SER A 22 -64.16 19.58 15.34
CA SER A 22 -63.50 20.30 16.42
C SER A 22 -64.27 21.59 16.74
N TYR A 23 -64.27 21.97 18.01
CA TYR A 23 -64.87 23.23 18.47
C TYR A 23 -64.12 23.74 19.71
N LYS A 24 -64.30 25.02 20.03
CA LYS A 24 -63.71 25.62 21.25
C LYS A 24 -64.77 25.81 22.32
N LEU A 25 -64.45 25.44 23.55
CA LEU A 25 -65.25 25.72 24.74
C LEU A 25 -64.30 26.18 25.84
N ASN A 26 -64.56 27.34 26.45
CA ASN A 26 -63.68 27.93 27.47
C ASN A 26 -62.22 28.07 27.00
N ASN A 27 -62.02 28.40 25.72
CA ASN A 27 -60.71 28.50 25.06
C ASN A 27 -59.90 27.19 24.93
N GLU A 28 -60.49 26.04 25.28
CA GLU A 28 -59.94 24.71 25.05
C GLU A 28 -60.50 24.11 23.76
N GLU A 29 -59.64 23.44 22.99
CA GLU A 29 -60.06 22.69 21.81
C GLU A 29 -60.68 21.35 22.24
N ARG A 30 -61.83 21.05 21.67
CA ARG A 30 -62.60 19.83 21.95
C ARG A 30 -62.99 19.16 20.65
N LEU A 31 -63.04 17.84 20.68
CA LEU A 31 -63.54 17.02 19.59
C LEU A 31 -64.93 16.52 19.96
N GLY A 32 -65.84 16.53 19.01
CA GLY A 32 -67.19 16.05 19.21
C GLY A 32 -67.77 15.37 17.98
N ALA A 33 -68.77 14.54 18.22
CA ALA A 33 -69.66 14.01 17.20
C ALA A 33 -71.07 14.03 17.77
N CYS A 34 -72.04 14.43 16.96
CA CYS A 34 -73.43 14.48 17.36
C CYS A 34 -74.31 13.73 16.36
N THR A 35 -75.45 13.24 16.84
CA THR A 35 -76.48 12.65 16.00
C THR A 35 -77.85 13.01 16.55
N LYS A 36 -78.83 13.11 15.67
CA LYS A 36 -80.22 13.24 16.06
C LYS A 36 -80.79 11.89 16.51
N VAL A 37 -81.45 11.86 17.67
CA VAL A 37 -82.13 10.69 18.23
C VAL A 37 -83.55 11.11 18.62
N PHE A 38 -84.52 10.76 17.78
CA PHE A 38 -85.90 11.24 17.86
C PHE A 38 -85.98 12.79 17.90
N ALA A 39 -86.48 13.36 18.99
CA ALA A 39 -86.61 14.80 19.22
C ALA A 39 -85.35 15.42 19.87
N TYR A 40 -84.34 14.63 20.21
CA TYR A 40 -83.15 15.07 20.95
C TYR A 40 -81.89 15.02 20.07
N THR A 41 -80.91 15.86 20.37
CA THR A 41 -79.55 15.76 19.81
C THR A 41 -78.65 15.17 20.86
N ALA A 42 -78.07 14.00 20.58
CA ALA A 42 -77.06 13.38 21.43
C ALA A 42 -75.68 13.77 20.90
N CYS A 43 -74.78 14.18 21.79
CA CYS A 43 -73.41 14.56 21.45
C CYS A 43 -72.43 13.84 22.38
N ILE A 44 -71.37 13.29 21.81
CA ILE A 44 -70.18 12.88 22.54
C ILE A 44 -69.12 13.97 22.33
N THR A 45 -68.50 14.44 23.41
CA THR A 45 -67.45 15.46 23.32
C THR A 45 -66.35 15.17 24.32
N GLU A 46 -65.11 15.36 23.91
CA GLU A 46 -63.93 15.20 24.77
C GLU A 46 -62.91 16.31 24.46
N SER A 47 -62.06 16.68 25.41
CA SER A 47 -60.99 17.65 25.11
C SER A 47 -59.95 17.03 24.18
N ALA A 48 -59.49 17.83 23.21
CA ALA A 48 -58.47 17.40 22.25
C ALA A 48 -57.18 17.00 22.99
N ASP A 49 -56.87 17.64 24.12
CA ASP A 49 -55.71 17.30 24.95
C ASP A 49 -55.78 15.90 25.55
N ILE A 50 -56.96 15.42 25.96
CA ILE A 50 -57.12 14.06 26.50
C ILE A 50 -56.87 13.01 25.40
N ILE A 51 -57.26 13.31 24.16
CA ILE A 51 -57.05 12.45 23.00
C ILE A 51 -55.60 12.54 22.49
N ASN A 52 -55.03 13.75 22.40
CA ASN A 52 -53.72 13.99 21.80
C ASN A 52 -52.54 13.70 22.74
N LYS A 53 -52.71 13.85 24.07
CA LYS A 53 -51.66 13.56 25.06
C LYS A 53 -51.07 12.15 24.95
N PRO A 54 -51.85 11.05 24.85
CA PRO A 54 -51.28 9.73 24.62
C PRO A 54 -50.59 9.60 23.25
N ILE A 55 -51.14 10.26 22.22
CA ILE A 55 -50.56 10.27 20.86
C ILE A 55 -49.18 10.94 20.87
N PHE A 56 -49.07 12.14 21.45
CA PHE A 56 -47.79 12.86 21.54
C PHE A 56 -46.78 12.13 22.43
N LYS A 57 -47.22 11.49 23.52
CA LYS A 57 -46.34 10.67 24.35
C LYS A 57 -45.77 9.49 23.58
N ALA A 58 -46.60 8.79 22.80
CA ALA A 58 -46.16 7.69 21.95
C ALA A 58 -45.20 8.17 20.86
N ALA A 59 -45.54 9.27 20.17
CA ALA A 59 -44.69 9.89 19.15
C ALA A 59 -43.32 10.30 19.72
N TYR A 60 -43.29 10.90 20.91
CA TYR A 60 -42.04 11.30 21.58
C TYR A 60 -41.13 10.09 21.89
N ILE A 61 -41.70 9.01 22.44
CA ILE A 61 -40.97 7.76 22.69
C ILE A 61 -40.43 7.17 21.38
N GLN A 62 -41.24 7.18 20.32
CA GLN A 62 -40.84 6.68 19.01
C GLN A 62 -39.69 7.50 18.39
N VAL A 63 -39.72 8.82 18.52
CA VAL A 63 -38.62 9.70 18.07
C VAL A 63 -37.33 9.40 18.83
N ILE A 64 -37.40 9.24 20.15
CA ILE A 64 -36.21 8.86 20.94
C ILE A 64 -35.68 7.49 20.50
N ALA A 65 -36.55 6.50 20.33
CA ALA A 65 -36.17 5.16 19.90
C ALA A 65 -35.47 5.18 18.52
N LEU A 66 -35.96 5.99 17.58
CA LEU A 66 -35.32 6.18 16.27
C LEU A 66 -33.92 6.80 16.40
N ILE A 67 -33.77 7.85 17.20
CA ILE A 67 -32.47 8.49 17.42
C ILE A 67 -31.46 7.49 18.01
N VAL A 68 -31.89 6.68 18.99
CA VAL A 68 -31.05 5.65 19.60
C VAL A 68 -30.67 4.55 18.60
N MET A 69 -31.61 4.11 17.76
CA MET A 69 -31.33 3.10 16.74
C MET A 69 -30.31 3.60 15.71
N ILE A 70 -30.45 4.86 15.26
CA ILE A 70 -29.52 5.48 14.30
C ILE A 70 -28.13 5.62 14.93
N SER A 71 -28.03 6.09 16.17
CA SER A 71 -26.74 6.25 16.84
C SER A 71 -26.01 4.92 17.01
N ILE A 72 -26.71 3.86 17.41
CA ILE A 72 -26.14 2.50 17.50
C ILE A 72 -25.66 2.02 16.14
N SER A 73 -26.45 2.25 15.08
CA SER A 73 -26.09 1.83 13.71
C SER A 73 -24.80 2.51 13.22
N ILE A 74 -24.66 3.82 13.48
CA ILE A 74 -23.44 4.57 13.13
C ILE A 74 -22.22 4.03 13.88
N ILE A 75 -22.34 3.79 15.19
CA ILE A 75 -21.24 3.28 16.02
C ILE A 75 -20.81 1.88 15.53
N LEU A 76 -21.77 1.00 15.23
CA LEU A 76 -21.50 -0.33 14.72
C LEU A 76 -20.77 -0.26 13.36
N LEU A 77 -21.27 0.57 12.45
CA LEU A 77 -20.68 0.74 11.12
C LEU A 77 -19.25 1.29 11.20
N TYR A 78 -18.99 2.24 12.09
CA TYR A 78 -17.65 2.75 12.35
C TYR A 78 -16.69 1.62 12.78
N PHE A 79 -17.11 0.77 13.73
CA PHE A 79 -16.28 -0.34 14.21
C PHE A 79 -16.00 -1.37 13.12
N ILE A 80 -17.01 -1.71 12.31
CA ILE A 80 -16.87 -2.62 11.16
C ILE A 80 -15.84 -2.05 10.19
N VAL A 81 -16.04 -0.82 9.69
CA VAL A 81 -15.15 -0.21 8.71
C VAL A 81 -13.72 -0.12 9.24
N SER A 82 -13.55 0.31 10.49
CA SER A 82 -12.23 0.39 11.12
C SER A 82 -11.51 -0.96 11.19
N LYS A 83 -12.24 -2.03 11.53
CA LYS A 83 -11.71 -3.39 11.63
C LYS A 83 -11.34 -3.97 10.27
N TYR A 84 -12.20 -3.82 9.26
CA TYR A 84 -11.99 -4.42 7.94
C TYR A 84 -10.95 -3.65 7.10
N LEU A 85 -10.81 -2.35 7.31
CA LEU A 85 -9.81 -1.53 6.60
C LEU A 85 -8.46 -1.45 7.33
N SER A 86 -8.32 -2.05 8.53
CA SER A 86 -7.04 -2.03 9.25
C SER A 86 -5.85 -2.60 8.46
N PRO A 87 -5.99 -3.63 7.58
CA PRO A 87 -4.88 -4.12 6.77
C PRO A 87 -4.31 -3.07 5.80
N LEU A 88 -5.10 -2.09 5.39
CA LEU A 88 -4.67 -1.06 4.44
C LEU A 88 -3.50 -0.23 4.98
N ALA A 89 -3.52 0.09 6.27
CA ALA A 89 -2.44 0.82 6.92
C ALA A 89 -1.13 0.01 6.90
N ALA A 90 -1.21 -1.30 7.19
CA ALA A 90 -0.04 -2.18 7.14
C ALA A 90 0.53 -2.30 5.72
N ILE A 91 -0.34 -2.44 4.70
CA ILE A 91 0.07 -2.49 3.30
C ILE A 91 0.73 -1.17 2.87
N GLN A 92 0.13 -0.03 3.23
CA GLN A 92 0.69 1.29 2.92
C GLN A 92 2.09 1.48 3.53
N THR A 93 2.25 1.18 4.82
CA THR A 93 3.53 1.28 5.51
C THR A 93 4.56 0.32 4.92
N GLY A 94 4.15 -0.92 4.62
CA GLY A 94 4.98 -1.93 3.98
C GLY A 94 5.48 -1.53 2.61
N LEU A 95 4.61 -1.00 1.75
CA LEU A 95 4.98 -0.49 0.43
C LEU A 95 5.90 0.73 0.51
N THR A 96 5.64 1.64 1.45
CA THR A 96 6.52 2.80 1.69
C THR A 96 7.93 2.33 2.07
N SER A 97 8.02 1.38 3.00
CA SER A 97 9.30 0.79 3.42
C SER A 97 10.01 0.07 2.26
N PHE A 98 9.26 -0.62 1.40
CA PHE A 98 9.81 -1.26 0.21
C PHE A 98 10.36 -0.24 -0.80
N PHE A 99 9.64 0.86 -1.03
CA PHE A 99 10.15 1.92 -1.90
C PHE A 99 11.36 2.62 -1.30
N ASP A 100 11.40 2.85 0.02
CA ASP A 100 12.59 3.39 0.67
C ASP A 100 13.80 2.46 0.52
N PHE A 101 13.59 1.14 0.54
CA PHE A 101 14.62 0.15 0.27
C PHE A 101 15.13 0.20 -1.18
N ILE A 102 14.24 0.18 -2.18
CA ILE A 102 14.63 0.27 -3.60
C ILE A 102 15.36 1.60 -3.90
N ASN A 103 14.94 2.68 -3.24
CA ASN A 103 15.57 4.00 -3.38
C ASN A 103 16.82 4.18 -2.50
N TYR A 104 17.38 3.10 -1.95
CA TYR A 104 18.61 3.11 -1.15
C TYR A 104 18.56 3.98 0.12
N LYS A 105 17.37 4.37 0.59
CA LYS A 105 17.21 5.09 1.87
C LYS A 105 17.38 4.16 3.06
N THR A 106 17.03 2.88 2.89
CA THR A 106 17.26 1.82 3.88
C THR A 106 18.02 0.66 3.25
N LYS A 107 18.79 -0.06 4.07
CA LYS A 107 19.56 -1.25 3.62
C LYS A 107 18.75 -2.55 3.64
N ASN A 108 17.59 -2.52 4.29
CA ASN A 108 16.76 -3.70 4.50
C ASN A 108 15.29 -3.34 4.34
N VAL A 109 14.51 -4.36 3.97
CA VAL A 109 13.06 -4.35 3.92
C VAL A 109 12.54 -5.61 4.59
N SER A 110 11.40 -5.48 5.28
CA SER A 110 10.66 -6.58 5.89
C SER A 110 9.40 -6.87 5.08
N THR A 111 8.86 -8.08 5.22
CA THR A 111 7.56 -8.44 4.65
C THR A 111 6.41 -7.77 5.39
N ILE A 112 5.31 -7.55 4.68
CA ILE A 112 4.05 -7.04 5.20
C ILE A 112 3.30 -8.19 5.89
N GLU A 113 3.00 -8.04 7.17
CA GLU A 113 2.26 -9.06 7.94
C GLU A 113 0.76 -8.75 7.97
N VAL A 114 0.02 -9.23 6.96
CA VAL A 114 -1.45 -9.25 6.98
C VAL A 114 -1.93 -10.66 7.32
N LYS A 115 -2.48 -10.84 8.53
CA LYS A 115 -3.03 -12.12 9.01
C LYS A 115 -4.52 -12.25 8.64
N SER A 116 -4.82 -12.25 7.34
CA SER A 116 -6.16 -12.56 6.82
C SER A 116 -6.07 -13.56 5.66
N ASN A 117 -7.16 -14.28 5.43
CA ASN A 117 -7.32 -15.19 4.29
C ASN A 117 -8.23 -14.58 3.21
N ASP A 118 -8.51 -13.29 3.31
CA ASP A 118 -9.32 -12.51 2.36
C ASP A 118 -8.44 -11.92 1.25
N GLU A 119 -9.03 -11.02 0.44
CA GLU A 119 -8.36 -10.34 -0.66
C GLU A 119 -7.13 -9.55 -0.20
N PHE A 120 -7.15 -8.95 1.00
CA PHE A 120 -6.00 -8.23 1.53
C PHE A 120 -4.84 -9.16 1.89
N GLY A 121 -5.15 -10.36 2.39
CA GLY A 121 -4.15 -11.41 2.63
C GLY A 121 -3.48 -11.85 1.33
N GLN A 122 -4.27 -12.09 0.28
CA GLN A 122 -3.76 -12.44 -1.05
C GLN A 122 -2.89 -11.33 -1.66
N ILE A 123 -3.35 -10.07 -1.59
CA ILE A 123 -2.58 -8.90 -2.06
C ILE A 123 -1.26 -8.78 -1.28
N SER A 124 -1.30 -8.92 0.05
CA SER A 124 -0.10 -8.85 0.89
C SER A 124 0.91 -9.94 0.54
N ASN A 125 0.45 -11.17 0.28
CA ASN A 125 1.32 -12.28 -0.12
C ASN A 125 1.98 -12.02 -1.48
N ALA A 126 1.21 -11.59 -2.48
CA ALA A 126 1.74 -11.25 -3.79
C ALA A 126 2.79 -10.11 -3.72
N ILE A 127 2.54 -9.09 -2.89
CA ILE A 127 3.51 -8.02 -2.63
C ILE A 127 4.77 -8.60 -1.96
N ASN A 128 4.62 -9.44 -0.94
CA ASN A 128 5.75 -10.03 -0.22
C ASN A 128 6.65 -10.89 -1.11
N GLU A 129 6.08 -11.68 -2.01
CA GLU A 129 6.85 -12.45 -2.99
C GLU A 129 7.72 -11.53 -3.86
N ASN A 130 7.17 -10.42 -4.32
CA ASN A 130 7.88 -9.44 -5.13
C ASN A 130 8.94 -8.66 -4.32
N ILE A 131 8.66 -8.34 -3.05
CA ILE A 131 9.65 -7.75 -2.12
C ILE A 131 10.86 -8.68 -1.99
N LEU A 132 10.62 -9.96 -1.69
CA LEU A 132 11.69 -10.95 -1.51
C LEU A 132 12.47 -11.19 -2.79
N ALA A 133 11.79 -11.32 -3.93
CA ALA A 133 12.42 -11.48 -5.22
C ALA A 133 13.32 -10.26 -5.55
N THR A 134 12.82 -9.04 -5.33
CA THR A 134 13.56 -7.81 -5.60
C THR A 134 14.76 -7.66 -4.67
N LYS A 135 14.59 -7.94 -3.38
CA LYS A 135 15.69 -7.92 -2.40
C LYS A 135 16.85 -8.84 -2.81
N ARG A 136 16.55 -10.10 -3.13
CA ARG A 136 17.58 -11.07 -3.60
C ARG A 136 18.23 -10.62 -4.90
N GLY A 137 17.45 -10.05 -5.82
CA GLY A 137 17.97 -9.51 -7.08
C GLY A 137 18.98 -8.39 -6.87
N LEU A 138 18.64 -7.40 -6.04
CA LEU A 138 19.52 -6.29 -5.70
C LEU A 138 20.77 -6.75 -4.94
N GLU A 139 20.67 -7.76 -4.07
CA GLU A 139 21.84 -8.35 -3.41
C GLU A 139 22.80 -9.01 -4.42
N GLN A 140 22.28 -9.74 -5.40
CA GLN A 140 23.08 -10.32 -6.49
C GLN A 140 23.75 -9.25 -7.36
N ASP A 141 23.00 -8.20 -7.72
CA ASP A 141 23.50 -7.07 -8.50
C ASP A 141 24.63 -6.33 -7.77
N ASN A 142 24.44 -6.04 -6.48
CA ASN A 142 25.45 -5.39 -5.64
C ASN A 142 26.71 -6.26 -5.49
N GLN A 143 26.56 -7.57 -5.35
CA GLN A 143 27.70 -8.48 -5.29
C GLN A 143 28.50 -8.46 -6.60
N ALA A 144 27.83 -8.44 -7.76
CA ALA A 144 28.51 -8.35 -9.05
C ALA A 144 29.25 -7.02 -9.23
N VAL A 145 28.67 -5.90 -8.80
CA VAL A 145 29.35 -4.59 -8.80
C VAL A 145 30.60 -4.62 -7.90
N LYS A 146 30.49 -5.20 -6.69
CA LYS A 146 31.63 -5.31 -5.77
C LYS A 146 32.76 -6.17 -6.35
N GLU A 147 32.45 -7.32 -6.94
CA GLU A 147 33.45 -8.17 -7.59
C GLU A 147 34.07 -7.50 -8.82
N SER A 148 33.29 -6.68 -9.55
CA SER A 148 33.82 -5.90 -10.67
C SER A 148 34.89 -4.91 -10.21
N VAL A 149 34.63 -4.18 -9.12
CA VAL A 149 35.63 -3.27 -8.51
C VAL A 149 36.86 -4.04 -8.04
N GLN A 150 36.68 -5.19 -7.40
CA GLN A 150 37.79 -6.03 -6.95
C GLN A 150 38.63 -6.56 -8.12
N THR A 151 37.98 -7.00 -9.21
CA THR A 151 38.65 -7.50 -10.41
C THR A 151 39.52 -6.41 -11.05
N VAL A 152 39.00 -5.18 -11.13
CA VAL A 152 39.78 -4.03 -11.60
C VAL A 152 41.00 -3.80 -10.72
N SER A 153 40.87 -3.86 -9.39
CA SER A 153 42.01 -3.70 -8.49
C SER A 153 43.09 -4.79 -8.67
N VAL A 154 42.69 -6.03 -8.97
CA VAL A 154 43.64 -7.12 -9.30
C VAL A 154 44.36 -6.86 -10.63
N VAL A 155 43.65 -6.34 -11.62
CA VAL A 155 44.18 -5.95 -12.93
C VAL A 155 45.15 -4.76 -12.81
N GLU A 156 44.82 -3.76 -11.99
CA GLU A 156 45.73 -2.65 -11.65
C GLU A 156 47.00 -3.14 -10.96
N GLY A 157 46.91 -4.21 -10.18
CA GLY A 157 48.07 -4.91 -9.60
C GLY A 157 48.90 -5.71 -10.62
N GLY A 158 48.54 -5.68 -11.91
CA GLY A 158 49.27 -6.29 -13.02
C GLY A 158 48.81 -7.68 -13.44
N ASN A 159 47.84 -8.29 -12.75
CA ASN A 159 47.32 -9.60 -13.12
C ASN A 159 46.13 -9.48 -14.10
N LEU A 160 46.39 -9.71 -15.39
CA LEU A 160 45.39 -9.63 -16.46
C LEU A 160 44.54 -10.89 -16.62
N THR A 161 44.75 -11.93 -15.79
CA THR A 161 43.95 -13.17 -15.82
C THR A 161 42.67 -13.08 -15.00
N ALA A 162 42.50 -12.02 -14.19
CA ALA A 162 41.33 -11.86 -13.33
C ALA A 162 40.04 -11.69 -14.15
N ARG A 163 38.93 -12.30 -13.69
CA ARG A 163 37.62 -12.21 -14.36
C ARG A 163 36.51 -12.06 -13.34
N ILE A 164 35.45 -11.38 -13.76
CA ILE A 164 34.23 -11.21 -12.98
C ILE A 164 33.37 -12.46 -13.15
N THR A 165 33.11 -13.17 -12.06
CA THR A 165 32.39 -14.45 -12.04
C THR A 165 30.97 -14.35 -11.51
N ALA A 166 30.67 -13.38 -10.62
CA ALA A 166 29.33 -13.13 -10.11
C ALA A 166 28.34 -12.94 -11.26
N ASN A 167 27.14 -13.48 -11.03
CA ASN A 167 26.06 -13.36 -11.98
C ASN A 167 24.99 -12.40 -11.44
N PRO A 168 24.96 -11.15 -11.93
CA PRO A 168 23.90 -10.22 -11.58
C PRO A 168 22.57 -10.69 -12.17
N ARG A 169 21.47 -10.20 -11.59
CA ARG A 169 20.12 -10.40 -12.12
C ARG A 169 19.75 -9.33 -13.14
N ASN A 170 20.28 -8.12 -13.00
CA ASN A 170 20.04 -7.03 -13.94
C ASN A 170 20.68 -7.33 -15.30
N PRO A 171 19.91 -7.40 -16.40
CA PRO A 171 20.44 -7.69 -17.74
C PRO A 171 21.54 -6.73 -18.20
N GLN A 172 21.47 -5.46 -17.81
CA GLN A 172 22.49 -4.46 -18.14
C GLN A 172 23.81 -4.72 -17.41
N LEU A 173 23.74 -5.21 -16.16
CA LEU A 173 24.94 -5.63 -15.43
C LEU A 173 25.53 -6.93 -15.98
N ILE A 174 24.69 -7.83 -16.50
CA ILE A 174 25.17 -9.04 -17.22
C ILE A 174 25.95 -8.62 -18.47
N GLU A 175 25.39 -7.69 -19.25
CA GLU A 175 26.07 -7.16 -20.44
C GLU A 175 27.39 -6.48 -20.07
N LEU A 176 27.39 -5.61 -19.04
CA LEU A 176 28.59 -4.95 -18.55
C LEU A 176 29.65 -5.95 -18.12
N LYS A 177 29.29 -7.00 -17.36
CA LYS A 177 30.19 -8.09 -16.98
C LYS A 177 30.84 -8.73 -18.21
N ASN A 178 30.05 -9.04 -19.22
CA ASN A 178 30.53 -9.71 -20.43
C ASN A 178 31.47 -8.80 -21.25
N VAL A 179 31.14 -7.51 -21.37
CA VAL A 179 32.00 -6.53 -22.04
C VAL A 179 33.32 -6.35 -21.30
N LEU A 180 33.30 -6.23 -19.97
CA LEU A 180 34.51 -6.12 -19.16
C LEU A 180 35.38 -7.38 -19.25
N ASN A 181 34.80 -8.57 -19.11
CA ASN A 181 35.55 -9.81 -19.25
C ASN A 181 36.16 -9.96 -20.65
N LYS A 182 35.43 -9.57 -21.71
CA LYS A 182 35.96 -9.56 -23.08
C LYS A 182 37.10 -8.55 -23.25
N LEU A 183 37.02 -7.37 -22.63
CA LEU A 183 38.12 -6.41 -22.61
C LEU A 183 39.36 -7.04 -21.96
N LEU A 184 39.20 -7.72 -20.83
CA LEU A 184 40.29 -8.40 -20.14
C LEU A 184 40.87 -9.55 -20.97
N ASP A 185 40.04 -10.31 -21.69
CA ASP A 185 40.51 -11.34 -22.64
C ASP A 185 41.38 -10.74 -23.74
N VAL A 186 40.97 -9.59 -24.30
CA VAL A 186 41.75 -8.87 -25.33
C VAL A 186 43.07 -8.37 -24.74
N LEU A 187 43.05 -7.77 -23.54
CA LEU A 187 44.26 -7.30 -22.88
C LEU A 187 45.22 -8.45 -22.59
N GLN A 188 44.72 -9.57 -22.08
CA GLN A 188 45.54 -10.74 -21.80
C GLN A 188 46.17 -11.32 -23.08
N ALA A 189 45.42 -11.42 -24.17
CA ALA A 189 45.94 -11.94 -25.44
C ALA A 189 46.94 -10.99 -26.12
N ARG A 190 46.78 -9.67 -25.94
CA ARG A 190 47.66 -8.66 -26.56
C ARG A 190 48.90 -8.39 -25.72
N VAL A 191 48.74 -8.19 -24.42
CA VAL A 191 49.82 -7.83 -23.50
C VAL A 191 50.43 -9.10 -22.93
N GLY A 192 49.67 -9.85 -22.15
CA GLY A 192 50.17 -11.00 -21.41
C GLY A 192 49.35 -11.29 -20.16
N SER A 193 49.82 -12.23 -19.35
CA SER A 193 49.12 -12.64 -18.12
C SER A 193 49.53 -11.81 -16.89
N ASP A 194 50.81 -11.46 -16.78
CA ASP A 194 51.37 -10.71 -15.66
C ASP A 194 52.23 -9.53 -16.14
N MET A 195 51.69 -8.32 -15.98
CA MET A 195 52.38 -7.09 -16.35
C MET A 195 53.64 -6.83 -15.52
N ASN A 196 53.71 -7.34 -14.29
CA ASN A 196 54.88 -7.16 -13.44
C ASN A 196 56.05 -8.00 -13.95
N ALA A 197 55.79 -9.22 -14.41
CA ALA A 197 56.79 -10.07 -15.05
C ALA A 197 57.33 -9.39 -16.32
N ILE A 198 56.43 -8.85 -17.16
CA ILE A 198 56.81 -8.09 -18.36
C ILE A 198 57.64 -6.85 -18.01
N HIS A 199 57.26 -6.10 -16.98
CA HIS A 199 58.02 -4.93 -16.55
C HIS A 199 59.43 -5.31 -16.07
N LYS A 200 59.55 -6.40 -15.30
CA LYS A 200 60.84 -6.90 -14.82
C LYS A 200 61.77 -7.26 -15.98
N ILE A 201 61.29 -8.01 -16.97
CA ILE A 201 62.13 -8.40 -18.11
C ILE A 201 62.56 -7.17 -18.94
N PHE A 202 61.70 -6.15 -19.06
CA PHE A 202 62.06 -4.91 -19.74
C PHE A 202 63.14 -4.11 -19.02
N GLU A 203 63.15 -4.06 -17.68
CA GLU A 203 64.25 -3.41 -16.94
C GLU A 203 65.57 -4.20 -17.07
N GLU A 204 65.52 -5.54 -17.13
CA GLU A 204 66.72 -6.36 -17.41
C GLU A 204 67.28 -6.07 -18.82
N TYR A 205 66.42 -6.05 -19.84
CA TYR A 205 66.84 -5.77 -21.22
C TYR A 205 67.38 -4.35 -21.39
N LYS A 206 66.83 -3.38 -20.67
CA LYS A 206 67.35 -2.00 -20.62
C LYS A 206 68.76 -1.93 -20.01
N SER A 207 69.12 -2.87 -19.14
CA SER A 207 70.48 -3.03 -18.62
C SER A 207 71.40 -3.87 -19.51
N LEU A 208 70.95 -4.19 -20.74
CA LEU A 208 71.63 -5.03 -21.73
C LEU A 208 71.79 -6.51 -21.33
N ASP A 209 70.98 -7.01 -20.39
CA ASP A 209 70.93 -8.43 -20.04
C ASP A 209 69.72 -9.11 -20.69
N PHE A 210 69.96 -9.90 -21.74
CA PHE A 210 68.91 -10.55 -22.55
C PHE A 210 68.71 -12.04 -22.24
N ARG A 211 69.40 -12.58 -21.24
CA ARG A 211 69.44 -14.04 -20.97
C ARG A 211 68.12 -14.61 -20.45
N ASN A 212 67.35 -13.79 -19.75
CA ASN A 212 66.09 -14.21 -19.14
C ASN A 212 64.92 -14.07 -20.13
N LYS A 213 63.86 -14.83 -19.87
CA LYS A 213 62.63 -14.86 -20.66
C LYS A 213 61.41 -14.95 -19.78
N LEU A 214 60.28 -14.53 -20.32
CA LEU A 214 58.96 -14.70 -19.72
C LEU A 214 58.50 -16.15 -19.90
N GLU A 215 58.30 -16.85 -18.78
CA GLU A 215 57.72 -18.20 -18.79
C GLU A 215 56.23 -18.15 -19.12
N ASN A 216 55.72 -19.18 -19.81
CA ASN A 216 54.31 -19.29 -20.21
C ASN A 216 53.78 -18.08 -21.01
N ALA A 217 54.67 -17.41 -21.74
CA ALA A 217 54.32 -16.30 -22.63
C ALA A 217 53.20 -16.71 -23.59
N SER A 218 52.09 -15.99 -23.53
CA SER A 218 50.90 -16.21 -24.35
C SER A 218 50.38 -14.91 -24.97
N GLY A 219 50.68 -13.77 -24.35
CA GLY A 219 50.39 -12.46 -24.89
C GLY A 219 51.34 -12.08 -26.03
N SER A 220 50.85 -11.28 -26.98
CA SER A 220 51.67 -10.82 -28.11
C SER A 220 52.92 -10.06 -27.66
N VAL A 221 52.82 -9.22 -26.62
CA VAL A 221 53.98 -8.51 -26.06
C VAL A 221 54.93 -9.47 -25.36
N GLU A 222 54.44 -10.42 -24.54
CA GLU A 222 55.30 -11.44 -23.91
C GLU A 222 56.09 -12.24 -24.96
N LEU A 223 55.41 -12.73 -26.00
CA LEU A 223 56.02 -13.52 -27.08
C LEU A 223 57.07 -12.71 -27.86
N THR A 224 56.76 -11.46 -28.20
CA THR A 224 57.69 -10.57 -28.89
C THR A 224 58.92 -10.29 -28.03
N THR A 225 58.72 -10.11 -26.72
CA THR A 225 59.82 -9.87 -25.77
C THR A 225 60.79 -11.05 -25.74
N ASN A 226 60.28 -12.27 -25.64
CA ASN A 226 61.10 -13.48 -25.67
C ASN A 226 61.86 -13.63 -27.01
N ALA A 227 61.20 -13.34 -28.13
CA ALA A 227 61.83 -13.40 -29.45
C ALA A 227 62.98 -12.39 -29.60
N LEU A 228 62.86 -11.20 -29.02
CA LEU A 228 63.95 -10.21 -29.03
C LEU A 228 65.16 -10.68 -28.22
N GLY A 229 64.95 -11.33 -27.07
CA GLY A 229 66.04 -11.92 -26.30
C GLY A 229 66.72 -13.11 -26.98
N ASP A 230 66.01 -13.79 -27.89
CA ASP A 230 66.56 -14.90 -28.68
C ASP A 230 67.47 -14.45 -29.84
N GLU A 231 67.33 -13.22 -30.31
CA GLU A 231 68.06 -12.69 -31.47
C GLU A 231 69.41 -12.04 -31.09
N ILE A 232 69.71 -11.88 -29.80
CA ILE A 232 70.93 -11.24 -29.26
C ILE A 232 71.88 -12.29 -28.67
#